data_AF-A0A5J4NZ53-F1
#
_entry.id   AF-A0A5J4NZ53-F1
#
_cell.length_a   1.000
_cell.length_b   1.000
_cell.length_c   1.000
_cell.angle_alpha   90.00
_cell.angle_beta   90.00
_cell.angle_gamma   90.00
#
_symmetry.space_group_name_H-M   'P 1'
#
loop_
_entity.id
_entity.type
_entity.pdbx_description
1 polymer ?
#
loop_
_entity_poly.entity_id
_entity_poly.type
_entity_poly.pdbx_seq_one_letter_code
_entity_poly.pdbx_strand_id
1 'polypeptide(L)'
;MNSKETESGCKSITVINELEGSVWLMKSSAYHDEPAKQFTFDLVFDTQSKQTDIYNKVARPIVEKVLEGYNGTIFAYGQTGTGKTFTMEGVRSVPELRGIIPNSFAHIFGAIAKAGNNTRFLVRVSYMEIYNEEVSTFMYGNYKV
;
A
#
# COMPACT_ATOMS: atom_id res chain seq x y z
N MET A 1 -3.77 12.92 -10.95
CA MET A 1 -3.28 14.29 -10.66
C MET A 1 -4.14 14.88 -9.57
N ASN A 2 -3.53 15.58 -8.62
CA ASN A 2 -4.24 16.32 -7.58
C ASN A 2 -4.67 17.72 -8.07
N SER A 3 -5.55 18.39 -7.34
CA SER A 3 -6.11 19.69 -7.75
C SER A 3 -5.04 20.76 -8.00
N LYS A 4 -3.99 20.80 -7.17
CA LYS A 4 -2.89 21.78 -7.33
C LYS A 4 -2.10 21.55 -8.62
N GLU A 5 -1.87 20.29 -8.99
CA GLU A 5 -1.22 19.92 -10.25
C GLU A 5 -2.07 20.31 -11.46
N THR A 6 -3.38 20.09 -11.37
CA THR A 6 -4.32 20.47 -12.44
C THR A 6 -4.40 22.00 -12.59
N GLU A 7 -4.46 22.75 -11.49
CA GLU A 7 -4.43 24.22 -11.48
C GLU A 7 -3.11 24.78 -12.03
N SER A 8 -2.00 24.07 -11.79
CA SER A 8 -0.67 24.45 -12.29
C SER A 8 -0.45 24.07 -13.77
N GLY A 9 -1.45 23.49 -14.44
CA GLY A 9 -1.36 23.07 -15.83
C GLY A 9 -0.42 21.89 -16.07
N CYS A 10 -0.12 21.10 -15.03
CA CYS A 10 0.71 19.91 -15.17
C CYS A 10 0.02 18.86 -16.06
N LYS A 11 0.82 18.12 -16.83
CA LYS A 11 0.35 17.00 -17.66
C LYS A 11 0.76 15.68 -17.02
N SER A 12 -0.12 14.68 -17.06
CA SER A 12 0.26 13.32 -16.70
C SER A 12 1.27 12.80 -17.72
N ILE A 13 2.43 12.36 -17.23
CA ILE A 13 3.46 11.74 -18.05
C ILE A 13 3.51 10.22 -17.87
N THR A 14 2.62 9.66 -17.05
CA THR A 14 2.52 8.22 -16.83
C THR A 14 1.33 7.65 -17.57
N VAL A 15 1.54 6.54 -18.28
CA VAL A 15 0.47 5.72 -18.87
C VAL A 15 0.59 4.32 -18.29
N ILE A 16 -0.50 3.79 -17.76
CA ILE A 16 -0.52 2.53 -17.03
C ILE A 16 -1.42 1.56 -17.79
N ASN A 17 -0.92 0.36 -18.03
CA ASN A 17 -1.70 -0.75 -18.57
C ASN A 17 -1.74 -1.89 -17.53
N GLU A 18 -2.86 -1.99 -16.81
CA GLU A 18 -3.04 -3.02 -15.78
C GLU A 18 -3.07 -4.44 -16.33
N LEU A 19 -3.53 -4.64 -17.57
CA LEU A 19 -3.63 -5.98 -18.18
C LEU A 19 -2.25 -6.53 -18.56
N GLU A 20 -1.36 -5.66 -19.01
CA GLU A 20 0.02 -6.03 -19.37
C GLU A 20 1.01 -5.89 -18.22
N GLY A 21 0.59 -5.35 -17.07
CA GLY A 21 1.49 -5.07 -15.96
C GLY A 21 2.52 -3.99 -16.29
N SER A 22 2.22 -3.07 -17.22
CA SER A 22 3.21 -2.13 -17.75
C SER A 22 2.94 -0.66 -17.37
N VAL A 23 4.02 0.08 -17.11
CA VAL A 23 4.02 1.53 -16.85
C VAL A 23 4.94 2.21 -17.85
N TRP A 24 4.40 3.19 -18.55
CA TRP A 24 5.11 4.00 -19.53
C TRP A 24 5.35 5.41 -19.00
N LEU A 25 6.59 5.88 -19.12
CA LEU A 25 6.98 7.26 -18.85
C LEU A 25 7.17 8.01 -20.15
N MET A 26 6.25 8.95 -20.40
CA MET A 26 6.26 9.87 -21.53
C MET A 26 7.16 11.06 -21.22
N LYS A 27 7.91 11.59 -22.20
CA LYS A 27 8.69 12.82 -22.00
C LYS A 27 7.87 14.04 -22.42
N SER A 28 7.92 15.09 -21.60
CA SER A 28 7.18 16.35 -21.81
C SER A 28 7.95 17.40 -22.61
N SER A 29 9.18 17.09 -23.07
CA SER A 29 10.08 18.07 -23.71
C SER A 29 9.80 18.26 -25.20
N ALA A 30 10.00 19.50 -25.66
CA ALA A 30 10.09 19.88 -27.08
C ALA A 30 11.33 19.33 -27.83
N TYR A 31 12.15 18.48 -27.20
CA TYR A 31 13.24 17.72 -27.84
C TYR A 31 12.69 16.37 -28.31
N HIS A 32 12.66 16.18 -29.62
CA HIS A 32 11.70 15.32 -30.31
C HIS A 32 12.05 13.84 -30.46
N ASP A 33 13.12 13.29 -29.87
CA ASP A 33 13.68 12.02 -30.36
C ASP A 33 14.06 10.95 -29.33
N GLU A 34 13.72 11.13 -28.04
CA GLU A 34 13.95 10.07 -27.05
C GLU A 34 12.70 9.20 -26.86
N PRO A 35 12.79 7.86 -26.99
CA PRO A 35 11.66 6.97 -26.86
C PRO A 35 11.12 6.95 -25.42
N ALA A 36 9.82 6.68 -25.29
CA ALA A 36 9.17 6.47 -24.01
C ALA A 36 9.84 5.30 -23.27
N LYS A 37 9.97 5.42 -21.94
CA LYS A 37 10.51 4.35 -21.11
C LYS A 37 9.39 3.46 -20.62
N GLN A 38 9.51 2.15 -20.82
CA GLN A 38 8.55 1.16 -20.34
C GLN A 38 9.17 0.35 -19.19
N PHE A 39 8.35 0.08 -18.17
CA PHE A 39 8.66 -0.79 -17.05
C PHE A 39 7.55 -1.82 -16.89
N THR A 40 7.90 -3.04 -16.51
CA THR A 40 6.94 -4.13 -16.29
C THR A 40 7.05 -4.64 -14.87
N PHE A 41 5.91 -4.89 -14.25
CA PHE A 41 5.77 -5.37 -12.87
C PHE A 41 4.73 -6.50 -12.81
N ASP A 42 4.73 -7.26 -11.73
CA ASP A 42 3.73 -8.32 -11.52
C ASP A 42 2.30 -7.76 -11.47
N LEU A 43 2.15 -6.59 -10.86
CA LEU A 43 0.90 -5.86 -10.74
C LEU A 43 1.17 -4.35 -10.89
N VAL A 44 0.33 -3.68 -11.65
CA VAL A 44 0.29 -2.22 -11.73
C VAL A 44 -1.13 -1.75 -11.45
N PHE A 45 -1.25 -0.58 -10.85
CA PHE A 45 -2.53 0.01 -10.44
C PHE A 45 -2.56 1.44 -10.97
N ASP A 46 -3.61 1.78 -11.69
CA ASP A 46 -3.80 3.13 -12.20
C ASP A 46 -4.44 4.07 -11.15
N THR A 47 -4.79 5.29 -11.56
CA THR A 47 -5.42 6.27 -10.67
C THR A 47 -6.88 5.98 -10.31
N GLN A 48 -7.52 5.02 -10.99
CA GLN A 48 -8.91 4.60 -10.77
C GLN A 48 -9.01 3.36 -9.89
N SER A 49 -7.90 2.63 -9.72
CA SER A 49 -7.78 1.51 -8.79
C SER A 49 -8.22 1.88 -7.35
N LYS A 50 -9.04 1.02 -6.75
CA LYS A 50 -9.55 1.23 -5.39
C LYS A 50 -8.65 0.58 -4.35
N GLN A 51 -8.76 1.06 -3.11
CA GLN A 51 -8.05 0.46 -1.96
C GLN A 51 -8.38 -1.02 -1.77
N THR A 52 -9.63 -1.40 -2.05
CA THR A 52 -10.08 -2.79 -2.02
C THR A 52 -9.38 -3.66 -3.07
N ASP A 53 -9.10 -3.11 -4.25
CA ASP A 53 -8.45 -3.85 -5.34
C ASP A 53 -6.98 -4.09 -4.99
N ILE A 54 -6.31 -3.07 -4.48
CA ILE A 54 -4.94 -3.17 -3.97
C ILE A 54 -4.87 -4.20 -2.83
N TYR A 55 -5.79 -4.13 -1.86
CA TYR A 55 -5.82 -5.09 -0.76
C TYR A 55 -6.00 -6.53 -1.25
N ASN A 56 -6.99 -6.76 -2.12
CA ASN A 56 -7.30 -8.10 -2.61
C ASN A 56 -6.19 -8.71 -3.46
N LYS A 57 -5.52 -7.92 -4.30
CA LYS A 57 -4.46 -8.42 -5.19
C LYS A 57 -3.10 -8.54 -4.48
N VAL A 58 -2.77 -7.66 -3.52
CA VAL A 58 -1.45 -7.59 -2.89
C VAL A 58 -1.45 -8.16 -1.47
N ALA A 59 -2.28 -7.61 -0.59
CA ALA A 59 -2.18 -7.88 0.85
C ALA A 59 -2.89 -9.18 1.25
N ARG A 60 -4.04 -9.48 0.64
CA ARG A 60 -4.86 -10.64 0.98
C ARG A 60 -4.10 -11.98 0.87
N PRO A 61 -3.37 -12.28 -0.22
CA PRO A 61 -2.61 -13.53 -0.32
C PRO A 61 -1.54 -13.64 0.78
N ILE A 62 -0.92 -12.51 1.17
CA ILE A 62 0.09 -12.47 2.23
C ILE A 62 -0.57 -12.74 3.60
N VAL A 63 -1.73 -12.11 3.87
CA VAL A 63 -2.47 -12.32 5.12
C VAL A 63 -2.95 -13.77 5.25
N GLU A 64 -3.42 -14.37 4.15
CA GLU A 64 -3.81 -15.79 4.12
C GLU A 64 -2.60 -16.69 4.46
N LYS A 65 -1.41 -16.39 3.91
CA LYS A 65 -0.18 -17.10 4.29
C LYS A 65 0.23 -16.88 5.75
N VAL A 66 0.03 -15.70 6.31
CA VAL A 66 0.28 -15.45 7.73
C VAL A 66 -0.64 -16.29 8.63
N LEU A 67 -1.91 -16.45 8.24
CA LEU A 67 -2.86 -17.32 8.95
C LEU A 67 -2.49 -18.82 8.86
N GLU A 68 -1.77 -19.22 7.81
CA GLU A 68 -1.17 -20.56 7.65
C GLU A 68 0.15 -20.73 8.44
N GLY A 69 0.65 -19.68 9.09
CA GLY A 69 1.88 -19.72 9.91
C GLY A 69 3.16 -19.24 9.21
N TYR A 70 3.05 -18.62 8.03
CA TYR A 70 4.19 -18.01 7.35
C TYR A 70 4.45 -16.57 7.81
N ASN A 71 5.68 -16.07 7.61
CA ASN A 71 5.98 -14.66 7.81
C ASN A 71 5.61 -13.86 6.56
N GLY A 72 4.91 -12.74 6.74
CA GLY A 72 4.52 -11.84 5.65
C GLY A 72 4.96 -10.42 5.93
N THR A 73 5.50 -9.74 4.90
CA THR A 73 5.99 -8.36 5.01
C THR A 73 5.49 -7.54 3.82
N ILE A 74 4.98 -6.34 4.08
CA ILE A 74 4.52 -5.39 3.07
C ILE A 74 5.19 -4.04 3.34
N PHE A 75 5.86 -3.49 2.32
CA PHE A 75 6.46 -2.17 2.38
C PHE A 75 5.86 -1.26 1.31
N ALA A 76 5.64 0.00 1.66
CA ALA A 76 5.28 1.04 0.71
C ALA A 76 6.50 1.95 0.47
N TYR A 77 6.95 2.05 -0.78
CA TYR A 77 8.11 2.86 -1.17
C TYR A 77 7.73 3.83 -2.28
N GLY A 78 8.37 5.00 -2.30
CA GLY A 78 8.07 6.08 -3.25
C GLY A 78 8.41 7.46 -2.69
N GLN A 79 8.31 8.48 -3.53
CA GLN A 79 8.56 9.87 -3.14
C GLN A 79 7.51 10.39 -2.14
N THR A 80 7.82 11.45 -1.39
CA THR A 80 6.83 12.15 -0.57
C THR A 80 5.67 12.65 -1.44
N GLY A 81 4.43 12.47 -0.95
CA GLY A 81 3.21 12.84 -1.69
C GLY A 81 2.67 11.78 -2.66
N THR A 82 3.36 10.65 -2.88
CA THR A 82 2.90 9.61 -3.82
C THR A 82 1.91 8.59 -3.23
N GLY A 83 1.37 8.85 -2.04
CA GLY A 83 0.31 8.03 -1.45
C GLY A 83 0.74 6.84 -0.59
N LYS A 84 2.02 6.70 -0.22
CA LYS A 84 2.48 5.59 0.67
C LYS A 84 1.61 5.39 1.92
N THR A 85 1.40 6.47 2.70
CA THR A 85 0.56 6.45 3.91
C THR A 85 -0.91 6.19 3.56
N PHE A 86 -1.39 6.72 2.44
CA PHE A 86 -2.74 6.46 1.96
C PHE A 86 -2.95 4.98 1.63
N THR A 87 -2.00 4.32 0.95
CA THR A 87 -2.09 2.88 0.66
C THR A 87 -2.03 2.02 1.93
N MET A 88 -1.13 2.34 2.87
CA MET A 88 -0.96 1.54 4.09
C MET A 88 -2.07 1.75 5.11
N GLU A 89 -2.43 2.98 5.41
CA GLU A 89 -3.40 3.33 6.46
C GLU A 89 -4.75 3.71 5.86
N GLY A 90 -4.74 4.52 4.81
CA GLY A 90 -5.94 5.06 4.18
C GLY A 90 -6.73 6.00 5.10
N VAL A 91 -8.04 6.11 4.84
CA VAL A 91 -8.94 6.93 5.66
C VAL A 91 -9.78 6.01 6.54
N ARG A 92 -9.40 5.87 7.81
CA ARG A 92 -10.02 4.89 8.75
C ARG A 92 -11.54 5.02 8.87
N SER A 93 -12.06 6.25 8.82
CA SER A 93 -13.49 6.57 8.95
C SER A 93 -14.32 6.25 7.71
N VAL A 94 -13.70 6.07 6.54
CA VAL A 94 -14.39 5.81 5.27
C VAL A 94 -14.07 4.38 4.82
N PRO A 95 -15.00 3.43 4.91
CA PRO A 95 -14.74 2.01 4.65
C PRO A 95 -14.06 1.73 3.30
N GLU A 96 -14.50 2.41 2.23
CA GLU A 96 -13.98 2.27 0.87
C GLU A 96 -12.55 2.78 0.70
N LEU A 97 -12.09 3.66 1.60
CA LEU A 97 -10.78 4.29 1.56
C LEU A 97 -9.80 3.72 2.60
N ARG A 98 -10.20 2.70 3.35
CA ARG A 98 -9.33 2.01 4.32
C ARG A 98 -8.17 1.33 3.58
N GLY A 99 -6.95 1.54 4.08
CA GLY A 99 -5.74 0.98 3.49
C GLY A 99 -5.48 -0.47 3.90
N ILE A 100 -4.26 -0.93 3.62
CA ILE A 100 -3.83 -2.31 3.88
C ILE A 100 -3.92 -2.69 5.36
N ILE A 101 -3.42 -1.87 6.28
CA ILE A 101 -3.36 -2.16 7.72
C ILE A 101 -4.74 -2.43 8.31
N PRO A 102 -5.74 -1.52 8.23
CA PRO A 102 -7.06 -1.77 8.82
C PRO A 102 -7.80 -2.94 8.15
N ASN A 103 -7.64 -3.14 6.84
CA ASN A 103 -8.26 -4.27 6.14
C ASN A 103 -7.61 -5.61 6.55
N SER A 104 -6.29 -5.64 6.76
CA SER A 104 -5.58 -6.82 7.30
C SER A 104 -6.08 -7.20 8.68
N PHE A 105 -6.28 -6.22 9.58
CA PHE A 105 -6.87 -6.49 10.90
C PHE A 105 -8.27 -7.10 10.78
N ALA A 106 -9.14 -6.50 9.96
CA ALA A 106 -10.50 -7.02 9.76
C ALA A 106 -10.48 -8.46 9.21
N HIS A 107 -9.58 -8.76 8.27
CA HIS A 107 -9.43 -10.09 7.72
C HIS A 107 -8.92 -11.11 8.75
N ILE A 108 -7.84 -10.77 9.49
CA ILE A 108 -7.26 -11.66 10.50
C ILE A 108 -8.31 -11.99 11.58
N PHE A 109 -8.96 -10.98 12.15
CA PHE A 109 -9.98 -11.22 13.18
C PHE A 109 -11.22 -11.93 12.61
N GLY A 110 -11.59 -11.65 11.36
CA GLY A 110 -12.65 -12.37 10.66
C GLY A 110 -12.33 -13.85 10.46
N ALA A 111 -11.08 -14.19 10.16
CA ALA A 111 -10.62 -15.58 10.04
C ALA A 111 -10.60 -16.29 11.39
N ILE A 112 -10.11 -15.62 12.45
CA ILE A 112 -10.12 -16.16 13.82
C ILE A 112 -11.54 -16.46 14.29
N ALA A 113 -12.50 -15.55 14.04
CA ALA A 113 -13.90 -15.74 14.44
C ALA A 113 -14.58 -16.92 13.70
N LYS A 114 -14.10 -17.27 12.50
CA LYS A 114 -14.59 -18.41 11.71
C LYS A 114 -13.85 -19.72 12.02
N ALA A 115 -12.69 -19.64 12.67
CA ALA A 115 -11.93 -20.82 13.04
C ALA A 115 -12.72 -21.60 14.11
N GLY A 116 -12.88 -22.91 13.89
CA GLY A 116 -13.56 -23.77 14.85
C GLY A 116 -12.81 -23.91 16.18
N ASN A 117 -13.43 -24.58 17.15
CA ASN A 117 -12.91 -24.71 18.52
C ASN A 117 -11.55 -25.43 18.66
N ASN A 118 -11.01 -26.01 17.60
CA ASN A 118 -9.74 -26.74 17.61
C ASN A 118 -8.49 -25.87 17.45
N THR A 119 -8.62 -24.56 17.19
CA THR A 119 -7.47 -23.67 16.99
C THR A 119 -7.55 -22.48 17.94
N ARG A 120 -6.46 -22.26 18.69
CA ARG A 120 -6.33 -21.10 19.59
C ARG A 120 -5.37 -20.09 18.95
N PHE A 121 -5.78 -18.83 18.94
CA PHE A 121 -4.98 -17.73 18.38
C PHE A 121 -4.56 -16.76 19.49
N LEU A 122 -3.31 -16.29 19.42
CA LEU A 122 -2.81 -15.17 20.20
C LEU A 122 -2.30 -14.11 19.24
N VAL A 123 -2.97 -12.96 19.18
CA VAL A 123 -2.57 -11.84 18.32
C VAL A 123 -1.86 -10.80 19.17
N ARG A 124 -0.66 -10.37 18.72
CA ARG A 124 0.10 -9.28 19.32
C ARG A 124 0.42 -8.25 18.24
N VAL A 125 0.37 -6.98 18.60
CA VAL A 125 0.65 -5.86 17.70
C VAL A 125 1.74 -5.01 18.32
N SER A 126 2.73 -4.63 17.51
CA SER A 126 3.72 -3.62 17.85
C SER A 126 3.73 -2.55 16.76
N TYR A 127 4.01 -1.30 17.14
CA TYR A 127 4.16 -0.19 16.21
C TYR A 127 5.44 0.56 16.56
N MET A 128 6.29 0.73 15.55
CA MET A 128 7.64 1.24 15.69
C MET A 128 7.90 2.27 14.59
N GLU A 129 8.55 3.36 14.97
CA GLU A 129 9.05 4.39 14.06
C GLU A 129 10.58 4.36 14.10
N ILE A 130 11.19 4.45 12.92
CA ILE A 130 12.63 4.64 12.78
C ILE A 130 12.82 6.05 12.24
N TYR A 131 13.44 6.91 13.04
CA TYR A 131 13.73 8.29 12.66
C TYR A 131 15.16 8.62 13.05
N ASN A 132 15.96 9.12 12.11
CA ASN A 132 17.36 9.47 12.33
C ASN A 132 18.18 8.32 12.95
N GLU A 133 18.04 7.10 12.41
CA GLU A 133 18.64 5.87 12.94
C GLU A 133 18.25 5.51 14.39
N GLU A 134 17.32 6.24 15.00
CA GLU A 134 16.75 5.92 16.31
C GLU A 134 15.43 5.18 16.17
N VAL A 135 15.28 4.14 16.99
CA VAL A 135 14.09 3.29 17.02
C VAL A 135 13.20 3.72 18.19
N SER A 136 11.98 4.17 17.90
CA SER A 136 10.97 4.53 18.90
C SER A 136 9.77 3.59 18.81
N THR A 137 9.27 3.09 19.94
CA THR A 137 8.05 2.26 19.98
C THR A 137 6.88 3.07 20.52
N PHE A 138 5.72 3.02 19.84
CA PHE A 138 4.55 3.82 20.22
C PHE A 138 3.57 3.07 21.13
N MET A 139 3.82 1.78 21.41
CA MET A 139 2.91 0.92 22.19
C MET A 139 3.19 0.91 23.70
N TYR A 140 4.34 1.44 24.14
CA TYR A 140 4.64 1.70 25.54
C TYR A 140 4.74 3.21 25.71
N GLY A 141 3.87 3.80 26.53
CA GLY A 141 3.88 5.24 26.76
C GLY A 141 5.28 5.72 27.11
N ASN A 142 5.85 6.58 26.25
CA ASN A 142 7.03 7.43 26.46
C ASN A 142 8.04 6.98 27.55
N TYR A 143 8.60 5.78 27.44
CA TYR A 143 9.88 5.49 28.09
C TYR A 143 10.95 5.55 27.02
N LYS A 144 11.69 6.66 27.00
CA LYS A 144 13.00 6.72 26.35
C LYS A 144 13.89 5.68 27.04
N VAL A 145 14.52 4.82 26.25
CA VAL A 145 15.62 3.96 26.71
C VAL A 145 16.80 4.84 27.09
#